data_AF-A0A022KYA0-F1
#
_entry.id   AF-A0A022KYA0-F1
#
_cell.length_a   1.000
_cell.length_b   1.000
_cell.length_c   1.000
_cell.angle_alpha   90.00
_cell.angle_beta   90.00
_cell.angle_gamma   90.00
#
_symmetry.space_group_name_H-M   'P 1'
#
loop_
_entity.id
_entity.type
_entity.pdbx_description
1 polymer ?
#
loop_
_entity_poly.entity_id
_entity_poly.type
_entity_poly.pdbx_seq_one_letter_code
_entity_poly.pdbx_strand_id
1 'polypeptide(L)' 'MGRGRQKAKQTKVARDLKYYSPPTDLSALQRELQSQRNASSNDSGTSRDPWSDDSDDWAEDAPSARRR' A
#
# COMPACT_ATOMS: atom_id res chain seq x y z
N MET A 1 -17.63 27.10 30.27
CA MET A 1 -17.26 25.74 30.75
C MET A 1 -17.44 24.61 29.71
N GLY A 2 -17.63 24.86 28.41
CA GLY A 2 -17.90 23.80 27.41
C GLY A 2 -16.73 23.32 26.54
N ARG A 3 -15.62 24.06 26.48
CA ARG A 3 -14.53 23.81 25.51
C ARG A 3 -13.73 22.53 25.79
N GLY A 4 -13.52 22.16 27.05
CA GLY A 4 -12.76 20.95 27.41
C GLY A 4 -13.43 19.65 26.93
N ARG A 5 -14.76 19.59 27.00
CA ARG A 5 -15.54 18.43 26.51
C ARG A 5 -15.51 18.34 24.98
N GLN A 6 -15.61 19.48 24.29
CA GLN A 6 -15.48 19.53 22.83
C GLN A 6 -14.08 19.08 22.38
N LYS A 7 -13.02 19.57 23.03
CA LYS A 7 -11.64 19.17 22.73
C LYS A 7 -11.43 17.67 22.94
N ALA A 8 -11.95 17.11 24.04
CA ALA A 8 -11.88 15.68 24.30
C ALA A 8 -12.60 14.85 23.22
N LYS A 9 -13.82 15.26 22.82
CA LYS A 9 -14.57 14.61 21.74
C LYS A 9 -13.83 14.66 20.41
N GLN A 10 -13.28 15.82 20.04
CA GLN A 10 -12.51 15.98 18.80
C GLN A 10 -11.23 15.14 18.80
N THR A 11 -10.53 15.08 19.94
CA THR A 11 -9.31 14.27 20.04
C THR A 11 -9.60 12.78 19.90
N LYS A 12 -10.74 12.31 20.44
CA LYS A 12 -11.20 10.93 20.23
C LYS A 12 -11.45 10.66 18.74
N VAL A 13 -12.28 11.48 18.09
CA VAL A 13 -12.59 11.36 16.67
C VAL A 13 -11.32 11.39 15.80
N ALA A 14 -10.38 12.29 16.10
CA ALA A 14 -9.13 12.39 15.36
C ALA A 14 -8.26 11.13 15.50
N ARG A 15 -8.22 10.51 16.69
CA ARG A 15 -7.51 9.23 16.87
C ARG A 15 -8.21 8.12 16.14
N ASP A 16 -9.53 8.05 16.24
CA ASP A 16 -10.32 7.05 15.53
C ASP A 16 -10.04 7.18 14.03
N LEU A 17 -10.07 8.38 13.44
CA LEU A 17 -9.73 8.62 12.03
C LEU A 17 -8.27 8.29 11.68
N LYS A 18 -7.30 8.66 12.53
CA LYS A 18 -5.87 8.42 12.26
C LYS A 18 -5.51 6.94 12.25
N TYR A 19 -6.13 6.17 13.14
CA TYR A 19 -5.83 4.75 13.34
C TYR A 19 -6.94 3.84 12.79
N TYR A 20 -7.92 4.40 12.07
CA TYR A 20 -8.94 3.62 11.39
C TYR A 20 -8.30 2.94 10.18
N SER A 21 -8.14 1.63 10.29
CA SER A 21 -7.95 0.77 9.12
C SER A 21 -9.31 0.22 8.71
N PRO A 22 -9.79 0.52 7.49
CA PRO A 22 -10.99 -0.12 6.96
C PRO A 22 -10.82 -1.65 6.97
N PRO A 23 -11.88 -2.42 7.24
CA PRO A 23 -11.84 -3.86 7.04
C PRO A 23 -11.65 -4.15 5.55
N THR A 24 -10.61 -4.90 5.21
CA THR A 24 -10.36 -5.34 3.84
C THR A 24 -10.95 -6.73 3.62
N ASP A 25 -11.74 -6.90 2.55
CA ASP A 25 -12.19 -8.23 2.14
C ASP A 25 -11.04 -8.96 1.43
N LEU A 26 -10.30 -9.74 2.22
CA LEU A 26 -9.17 -10.55 1.72
C LEU A 26 -9.62 -11.57 0.67
N SER A 27 -10.88 -12.04 0.73
CA SER A 27 -11.41 -13.01 -0.22
C SER A 27 -11.60 -12.39 -1.61
N ALA A 28 -12.08 -11.15 -1.67
CA ALA A 28 -12.20 -10.40 -2.92
C ALA A 28 -10.83 -10.10 -3.53
N LEU A 29 -9.88 -9.65 -2.70
CA LEU A 29 -8.51 -9.38 -3.13
C LEU A 29 -7.83 -10.63 -3.70
N GLN A 30 -7.99 -11.79 -3.04
CA GLN A 30 -7.43 -13.03 -3.53
C GLN A 30 -7.99 -13.42 -4.91
N ARG A 31 -9.31 -13.26 -5.13
CA ARG A 31 -9.94 -13.55 -6.42
C ARG A 31 -9.40 -12.65 -7.53
N GLU A 32 -9.25 -11.37 -7.27
CA GLU A 32 -8.68 -10.41 -8.23
C GLU A 32 -7.24 -10.78 -8.61
N LEU A 33 -6.40 -11.08 -7.62
CA LEU A 33 -4.99 -11.42 -7.85
C LEU A 33 -4.82 -12.75 -8.60
N GLN A 34 -5.66 -13.74 -8.30
CA GLN A 34 -5.72 -14.99 -9.07
C GLN A 34 -6.20 -14.75 -10.50
N SER A 35 -7.19 -13.88 -10.70
CA SER A 35 -7.67 -13.49 -12.03
C SER A 35 -6.59 -12.78 -12.85
N GLN A 36 -5.82 -11.88 -12.24
CA GLN A 36 -4.69 -11.20 -12.89
C GLN A 36 -3.60 -12.19 -13.31
N ARG A 37 -3.22 -13.14 -12.43
CA ARG A 37 -2.22 -14.18 -12.75
C ARG A 37 -2.65 -15.07 -13.93
N ASN A 38 -3.93 -15.45 -13.97
CA ASN A 38 -4.45 -16.27 -15.07
C ASN A 38 -4.55 -15.48 -16.38
N ALA A 39 -4.86 -14.19 -16.34
CA ALA A 39 -4.83 -13.31 -17.52
C ALA A 39 -3.41 -13.16 -18.07
N SER A 40 -2.39 -12.98 -17.21
CA SER A 40 -0.98 -12.91 -17.63
C SER A 40 -0.44 -14.23 -18.18
N SER A 41 -1.08 -15.37 -17.88
CA SER A 41 -0.67 -16.68 -18.40
C SER A 41 -1.11 -16.91 -19.85
N ASN A 42 -2.10 -16.15 -20.34
CA ASN A 42 -2.61 -16.22 -21.71
C ASN A 42 -2.05 -15.12 -22.63
N ASP A 43 -1.32 -14.16 -22.07
CA ASP A 43 -0.67 -13.06 -22.79
C ASP A 43 0.85 -13.18 -22.63
N SER A 44 1.43 -14.13 -23.36
CA SER A 44 2.89 -14.33 -23.46
C SER A 44 3.55 -13.27 -24.35
N GLY A 45 3.21 -12.00 -24.16
CA GLY A 45 3.68 -10.88 -24.97
C GLY A 45 3.76 -9.58 -24.19
N THR A 46 4.81 -9.43 -23.37
CA THR A 46 5.27 -8.11 -22.86
C THR A 46 4.23 -7.34 -22.03
N SER A 47 3.85 -7.87 -20.87
CA SER A 47 3.39 -7.01 -19.77
C SER A 47 4.62 -6.36 -19.13
N ARG A 48 5.04 -5.20 -19.66
CA ARG A 48 6.02 -4.32 -19.00
C ARG A 48 5.34 -3.82 -17.73
N ASP A 49 5.76 -4.35 -16.58
CA ASP A 49 5.33 -3.82 -15.28
C ASP A 49 5.67 -2.33 -15.22
N PRO A 50 4.67 -1.42 -15.14
CA PRO A 50 4.92 0.03 -15.12
C PRO A 50 5.81 0.47 -13.95
N TRP A 51 5.95 -0.38 -12.93
CA TRP A 51 6.74 -0.17 -11.72
C TRP A 51 8.15 -0.77 -11.80
N SER A 52 8.47 -1.52 -12.87
CA SER A 52 9.79 -2.09 -13.08
C SER A 52 10.84 -1.00 -13.36
N ASP A 53 10.46 0.09 -14.03
CA ASP A 53 11.36 1.18 -14.42
C ASP A 53 11.82 2.01 -13.21
N ASP A 54 10.95 2.17 -12.21
CA ASP A 54 11.22 2.95 -10.99
C ASP A 54 12.16 2.17 -10.06
N SER A 55 12.07 0.83 -10.04
CA SER A 55 12.88 -0.03 -9.17
C SER A 55 14.37 0.01 -9.48
N ASP A 56 14.75 0.28 -10.73
CA ASP A 56 16.14 0.34 -11.15
C ASP A 56 16.83 1.63 -10.66
N ASP A 57 16.12 2.76 -10.57
CA ASP A 57 16.62 4.04 -10.03
C ASP A 57 16.96 3.94 -8.54
N TRP A 58 16.10 3.28 -7.75
CA TRP A 58 16.35 3.03 -6.32
C TRP A 58 17.49 2.04 -6.05
N ALA A 59 17.78 1.15 -7.01
CA ALA A 59 18.87 0.17 -6.87
C ALA A 59 20.25 0.81 -7.10
N GLU A 60 20.32 1.88 -7.91
CA GLU A 60 21.58 2.60 -8.18
C GLU A 60 22.00 3.53 -7.02
N ASP A 61 21.06 4.15 -6.31
CA ASP A 61 21.35 5.04 -5.16
C ASP A 61 21.56 4.29 -3.83
N ALA A 62 21.33 2.97 -3.80
CA ALA A 62 21.60 2.15 -2.63
C ALA A 62 23.10 2.23 -2.29
N PRO A 63 23.50 2.77 -1.12
CA PRO A 63 24.90 2.84 -0.75
C PRO A 63 25.43 1.41 -0.64
N SER A 64 26.19 0.98 -1.65
CA SER A 64 26.86 -0.32 -1.64
C SER A 64 27.56 -0.43 -0.29
N ALA A 65 27.09 -1.37 0.52
CA ALA A 65 27.64 -1.60 1.84
C ALA A 65 29.11 -1.95 1.63
N ARG A 66 29.98 -0.95 1.81
CA ARG A 66 31.42 -1.09 1.70
C ARG A 66 31.81 -2.17 2.69
N ARG A 67 32.11 -3.37 2.16
CA ARG A 67 32.76 -4.45 2.89
C ARG A 67 33.96 -3.83 3.60
N ARG A 68 33.97 -3.96 4.92
CA ARG A 68 35.11 -3.65 5.77
C ARG A 68 35.39 -4.88 6.62
#